data_AF-A0A1M6XIR6-F1
#
_entry.id   AF-A0A1M6XIR6-F1
#
_cell.length_a   1.000
_cell.length_b   1.000
_cell.length_c   1.000
_cell.angle_alpha   90.00
_cell.angle_beta   90.00
_cell.angle_gamma   90.00
#
_symmetry.space_group_name_H-M   'P 1'
#
loop_
_entity.id
_entity.type
_entity.pdbx_description
1 polymer ?
#
loop_
_entity_poly.entity_id
_entity_poly.type
_entity_poly.pdbx_seq_one_letter_code
_entity_poly.pdbx_strand_id
1 'polypeptide(L)'
;MKTVSVTMRVEPQLKAQAEFLCEQMGLTLSTAYTMMLKAIVRTGSIPFEIKADSFYSEANQRHLQAAIRRLEAGEGEEHELIEC
;
A
#
# COMPACT_ATOMS: atom_id res chain seq x y z
N MET A 1 -20.44 -9.79 -26.42
CA MET A 1 -19.33 -9.83 -25.44
C MET A 1 -19.79 -10.69 -24.27
N LYS A 2 -19.06 -11.76 -23.92
CA LYS A 2 -19.48 -12.67 -22.84
C LYS A 2 -19.12 -12.04 -21.50
N THR A 3 -20.07 -11.91 -20.59
CA THR A 3 -19.84 -11.45 -19.21
C THR A 3 -19.75 -12.65 -18.28
N VAL A 4 -18.99 -12.49 -17.20
CA VAL A 4 -18.86 -13.48 -16.12
C VAL A 4 -19.11 -12.75 -14.80
N SER A 5 -19.89 -13.35 -13.92
CA SER A 5 -20.15 -12.79 -12.59
C SER A 5 -18.95 -13.02 -11.67
N VAL A 6 -18.61 -12.01 -10.87
CA VAL A 6 -17.58 -12.10 -9.84
C VAL A 6 -18.28 -11.92 -8.48
N THR A 7 -18.13 -12.90 -7.60
CA THR A 7 -18.67 -12.84 -6.22
C THR A 7 -17.53 -12.64 -5.25
N MET A 8 -17.60 -11.57 -4.46
CA MET A 8 -16.59 -11.19 -3.48
C MET A 8 -17.25 -11.00 -2.11
N ARG A 9 -16.61 -11.49 -1.04
CA ARG A 9 -16.99 -11.15 0.34
C ARG A 9 -16.23 -9.90 0.75
N VAL A 10 -16.95 -8.90 1.25
CA VAL A 10 -16.41 -7.61 1.71
C VAL A 10 -17.06 -7.28 3.03
N GLU A 11 -16.32 -6.60 3.90
CA GLU A 11 -16.90 -6.04 5.12
C GLU A 11 -18.00 -5.01 4.78
N PRO A 12 -19.17 -5.05 5.45
CA PRO A 12 -20.29 -4.17 5.11
C PRO A 12 -19.94 -2.68 5.15
N GLN A 13 -19.14 -2.25 6.12
CA GLN A 13 -18.75 -0.85 6.27
C GLN A 13 -17.82 -0.39 5.14
N LEU A 14 -16.86 -1.24 4.74
CA LEU A 14 -15.97 -0.97 3.62
C LEU A 14 -16.76 -0.84 2.30
N LYS A 15 -17.75 -1.72 2.08
CA LYS A 15 -18.63 -1.64 0.92
C LYS A 15 -19.39 -0.31 0.87
N ALA A 16 -19.99 0.11 1.99
CA ALA A 16 -20.73 1.36 2.07
C ALA A 16 -19.85 2.59 1.80
N GLN A 17 -18.63 2.61 2.35
CA GLN A 17 -17.66 3.68 2.09
C GLN A 17 -17.26 3.75 0.61
N ALA A 18 -16.96 2.59 0.00
CA ALA A 18 -16.60 2.52 -1.40
C ALA A 18 -17.75 2.96 -2.32
N GLU A 19 -18.99 2.56 -2.04
CA GLU A 19 -20.17 2.97 -2.80
C GLU A 19 -20.39 4.48 -2.73
N PHE A 20 -20.33 5.07 -1.53
CA PHE A 20 -20.47 6.51 -1.34
C PHE A 20 -19.42 7.32 -2.12
N LEU A 21 -18.15 6.90 -2.07
CA LEU A 21 -17.07 7.56 -2.81
C LEU A 21 -17.25 7.41 -4.33
N CYS A 22 -17.66 6.23 -4.80
CA CYS A 22 -17.93 6.01 -6.23
C CYS A 22 -19.07 6.93 -6.72
N GLU A 23 -20.13 7.09 -5.94
CA GLU A 23 -21.26 7.96 -6.26
C GLU A 23 -20.85 9.42 -6.37
N GLN A 24 -20.01 9.92 -5.46
CA GLN A 24 -19.45 11.28 -5.55
C GLN A 24 -18.62 11.50 -6.83
N MET A 25 -18.01 10.44 -7.37
CA MET A 25 -17.26 10.47 -8.62
C MET A 25 -18.12 10.19 -9.86
N GLY A 26 -19.43 9.99 -9.71
CA GLY A 26 -20.33 9.63 -10.82
C GLY A 26 -20.10 8.21 -11.36
N LEU A 27 -19.57 7.32 -10.53
CA LEU A 27 -19.24 5.94 -10.87
C LEU A 27 -20.10 4.95 -10.09
N THR A 28 -20.36 3.80 -10.70
CA THR A 28 -20.82 2.63 -9.93
C THR A 28 -19.62 1.86 -9.41
N LEU A 29 -19.80 1.10 -8.33
CA LEU A 29 -18.75 0.20 -7.82
C LEU A 29 -18.29 -0.82 -8.89
N SER A 30 -19.21 -1.27 -9.75
CA SER A 30 -18.89 -2.16 -10.89
C SER A 30 -18.01 -1.46 -11.94
N THR A 31 -18.29 -0.19 -12.24
CA THR A 31 -17.46 0.62 -13.15
C THR A 31 -16.06 0.80 -12.60
N ALA A 32 -15.93 1.17 -11.32
CA ALA A 32 -14.65 1.33 -10.65
C ALA A 32 -13.84 0.02 -10.64
N TYR A 33 -14.47 -1.11 -10.31
CA TYR A 33 -13.83 -2.41 -10.34
C TYR A 33 -13.38 -2.81 -11.76
N THR A 34 -14.19 -2.53 -12.78
CA THR A 34 -13.83 -2.76 -14.19
C THR A 34 -12.63 -1.92 -14.61
N MET A 35 -12.56 -0.66 -14.17
CA MET A 35 -11.40 0.21 -14.43
C MET A 35 -10.14 -0.33 -13.78
N MET A 36 -10.23 -0.81 -12.53
CA MET A 36 -9.11 -1.44 -11.83
C MET A 36 -8.59 -2.66 -12.60
N LEU A 37 -9.48 -3.58 -13.02
CA LEU A 37 -9.09 -4.74 -13.81
C LEU A 37 -8.41 -4.36 -15.13
N LYS A 38 -8.95 -3.36 -15.84
CA LYS A 38 -8.33 -2.85 -17.08
C LYS A 38 -6.96 -2.25 -16.83
N ALA A 39 -6.78 -1.53 -15.72
CA ALA A 39 -5.49 -0.97 -15.36
C ALA A 39 -4.47 -2.08 -15.10
N ILE A 40 -4.84 -3.12 -14.34
CA ILE A 40 -3.99 -4.30 -14.08
C ILE A 40 -3.57 -4.98 -15.38
N VAL A 41 -4.51 -5.22 -16.28
CA VAL A 41 -4.22 -5.85 -17.58
C VAL A 41 -3.29 -4.98 -18.43
N ARG A 42 -3.46 -3.66 -18.38
CA ARG A 42 -2.65 -2.72 -19.18
C ARG A 42 -1.22 -2.58 -18.66
N THR A 43 -1.03 -2.57 -17.34
CA THR A 43 0.29 -2.33 -16.74
C THR A 43 1.02 -3.60 -16.31
N GLY A 44 0.32 -4.73 -16.22
CA GLY A 44 0.87 -5.95 -15.64
C GLY A 44 1.13 -5.85 -14.13
N SER A 45 0.55 -4.86 -13.46
CA SER A 45 0.79 -4.54 -12.05
C SER A 45 -0.46 -4.01 -11.37
N ILE A 46 -0.50 -4.05 -10.04
CA ILE A 46 -1.60 -3.45 -9.29
C ILE A 46 -1.48 -1.91 -9.39
N PRO A 47 -2.56 -1.19 -9.74
CA PRO A 47 -2.52 0.24 -10.09
C PRO A 47 -2.47 1.15 -8.85
N PHE A 48 -1.82 0.68 -7.80
CA PHE A 48 -1.52 1.40 -6.58
C PHE A 48 -0.36 0.68 -5.88
N GLU A 49 0.37 1.42 -5.06
CA GLU A 49 1.48 0.87 -4.30
C GLU A 49 0.95 -0.02 -3.17
N ILE A 50 1.47 -1.25 -3.06
CA ILE A 50 1.19 -2.13 -1.93
C ILE A 50 2.32 -1.96 -0.93
N LYS A 51 2.09 -1.13 0.09
CA LYS A 51 3.01 -0.98 1.22
C LYS A 51 2.61 -1.96 2.32
N ALA A 52 3.45 -2.96 2.55
CA ALA A 52 3.55 -3.66 3.83
C ALA A 52 4.77 -3.07 4.53
N ASP A 53 4.59 -1.94 5.22
CA ASP A 53 5.72 -1.09 5.58
C ASP A 53 6.61 -1.72 6.67
N SER A 54 7.58 -2.52 6.24
CA SER A 54 8.54 -3.16 7.13
C SER A 54 9.55 -2.15 7.68
N PHE A 55 9.86 -1.10 6.89
CA PHE A 55 10.80 -0.06 7.26
C PHE A 55 10.20 0.95 8.26
N TYR A 56 8.94 1.37 8.07
CA TYR A 56 8.25 2.20 9.06
C TYR A 56 7.49 1.38 10.10
N SER A 57 7.76 0.07 10.20
CA SER A 57 7.21 -0.76 11.28
C SER A 57 7.62 -0.23 12.65
N GLU A 58 6.77 -0.39 13.66
CA GLU A 58 7.06 0.06 15.02
C GLU A 58 8.38 -0.54 15.56
N ALA A 59 8.67 -1.79 15.22
CA ALA A 59 9.91 -2.47 15.58
C ALA A 59 11.14 -1.78 14.94
N ASN A 60 11.09 -1.48 13.64
CA ASN A 60 12.21 -0.80 12.97
C ASN A 60 12.34 0.66 13.45
N GLN A 61 11.23 1.36 13.70
CA GLN A 61 11.26 2.72 14.27
C GLN A 61 11.92 2.74 15.66
N ARG A 62 11.61 1.77 16.54
CA ARG A 62 12.28 1.61 17.84
C ARG A 62 13.78 1.35 17.67
N HIS A 63 14.17 0.51 16.71
CA HIS A 63 15.57 0.23 16.41
C HIS A 63 16.31 1.50 15.93
N LEU A 64 15.73 2.25 14.99
CA LEU A 64 16.30 3.50 14.49
C LEU A 64 16.45 4.55 15.59
N GLN A 65 15.45 4.72 16.46
CA GLN A 65 15.56 5.61 17.62
C GLN A 65 16.68 5.20 18.58
N ALA A 66 16.87 3.90 18.80
CA ALA A 66 17.98 3.40 19.62
C ALA A 66 19.35 3.64 18.93
N ALA A 67 19.43 3.47 17.61
CA ALA A 67 20.63 3.79 16.85
C ALA A 67 20.98 5.28 16.90
N ILE A 68 19.99 6.17 16.73
CA ILE A 68 20.16 7.62 16.83
C ILE A 68 20.69 8.01 18.21
N ARG A 69 20.10 7.48 19.30
CA ARG A 69 20.58 7.77 20.66
C ARG A 69 22.03 7.36 20.89
N ARG A 70 22.46 6.20 20.35
CA ARG A 70 23.86 5.75 20.42
C ARG A 70 24.79 6.71 19.68
N LEU A 71 24.40 7.15 18.50
CA LEU A 71 25.18 8.12 17.72
C LEU A 71 25.26 9.48 18.43
N GLU A 72 24.15 9.99 18.98
CA GLU A 72 24.12 11.23 19.76
C GLU A 72 24.95 11.14 21.06
N ALA A 73 25.04 9.95 21.65
CA ALA A 73 25.90 9.67 22.81
C ALA A 73 27.38 9.53 22.45
N GLY A 74 27.75 9.61 21.16
CA GLY A 74 29.12 9.44 20.70
C GLY A 74 29.60 7.99 20.62
N GLU A 75 28.67 7.02 20.70
CA GLU A 75 28.95 5.57 20.60
C GLU A 75 28.98 5.09 19.13
N GLY A 76 29.10 6.01 18.18
CA GLY A 76 29.25 5.68 16.76
C GLY A 76 30.67 5.24 16.45
N GLU A 77 30.81 4.17 15.67
CA GLU A 77 32.09 3.78 15.07
C GLU A 77 32.11 4.27 13.61
N GLU A 78 33.19 4.95 13.23
CA GLU A 78 33.45 5.30 11.84
C GLU A 78 33.99 4.06 11.12
N HIS A 79 33.36 3.70 10.00
CA HIS A 79 33.76 2.57 9.18
C HIS A 79 34.06 3.07 7.77
N GLU A 80 35.04 2.45 7.10
CA GLU A 80 35.36 2.78 5.71
C GLU A 80 34.19 2.44 4.76
N LEU A 81 34.16 3.12 3.61
CA LEU A 81 33.17 2.84 2.59
C LEU A 81 33.31 1.38 2.13
N ILE A 82 32.23 0.61 2.23
CA ILE A 82 32.18 -0.73 1.64
C ILE A 82 32.03 -0.53 0.13
N GLU A 83 33.07 -0.88 -0.63
CA GLU A 83 33.00 -0.90 -2.09
C GLU A 83 32.06 -2.03 -2.55
N CYS A 84 31.15 -1.70 -3.47
CA CYS A 84 30.19 -2.62 -4.08
C CYS A 84 30.80 -3.42 -5.23
#